data_AF-A0A7Y1V4F2-F1
#
_entry.id   AF-A0A7Y1V4F2-F1
#
_cell.length_a   1.000
_cell.length_b   1.000
_cell.length_c   1.000
_cell.angle_alpha   90.00
_cell.angle_beta   90.00
_cell.angle_gamma   90.00
#
_symmetry.space_group_name_H-M   'P 1'
#
loop_
_entity.id
_entity.type
_entity.pdbx_description
1 polymer ?
#
loop_
_entity_poly.entity_id
_entity_poly.type
_entity_poly.pdbx_seq_one_letter_code
_entity_poly.pdbx_strand_id
1 'polypeptide(L)'
;MKFTEMIRRNDFLDGASLCLILGLPLLMVGVSMYHVVNIPLLDDYGFVLSFLNDYVAADTLGSKLQVLFSSSSNYLFVTFRVWVLIDVWLFGAVDFTHIVFVNNMVHLGIIYLFYLIWKKHEISLPYFLPVVLILAVPNFMTHTWPSYLSHVLAVFFTTATIYFCSKSTRYLPLTALAALLAILSSPVGILAFMAVLPFIGLKSRHTAIWIGFFLFTIVLYLVIIWPPGQELTDTTHSQRPLSVYAMNFVVFFGALFKPIYQDMHVWAGIFGLGICSIFLWMVAVQHRKGKVHAMVLAGFIFSFLLALLITLMRSRYGLGATTSYRYRLYQSLPLIFIYIALAIHYRRILGQYLWVICLLGMVFLGFRYVYNIERMQERNWQLNAGLHNLQVTGDPSQLSYRAPVAGVDILKAAATAGVYSFHEVQTAISVTKNRGRMAQLQPMHYVLDKVEDAPEYYRISGWAWLNHTETQNHQIYVVVAVKGERYYYRAGPLLNSNYLMKKSTGGFMGIIDKRKLSYDWVAARLGIAIGSPSSRIIAETMMP
;
A
#
# COMPACT_ATOMS: atom_id res chain seq x y z
N MET A 1 -13.99 -30.36 36.56
CA MET A 1 -13.04 -29.27 36.23
C MET A 1 -13.52 -28.03 36.97
N LYS A 2 -12.76 -27.56 37.96
CA LYS A 2 -13.25 -26.59 38.97
C LYS A 2 -13.24 -25.16 38.41
N PHE A 3 -14.22 -24.34 38.82
CA PHE A 3 -14.41 -22.94 38.40
C PHE A 3 -13.14 -22.08 38.49
N THR A 4 -12.23 -22.41 39.41
CA THR A 4 -10.91 -21.80 39.57
C THR A 4 -9.92 -22.10 38.43
N GLU A 5 -9.97 -23.26 37.78
CA GLU A 5 -9.18 -23.54 36.57
C GLU A 5 -9.70 -22.77 35.35
N MET A 6 -11.01 -22.52 35.31
CA MET A 6 -11.65 -21.78 34.22
C MET A 6 -11.31 -20.27 34.27
N ILE A 7 -11.19 -19.69 35.47
CA ILE A 7 -10.75 -18.30 35.66
C ILE A 7 -9.27 -18.14 35.28
N ARG A 8 -8.37 -19.01 35.77
CA ARG A 8 -6.94 -18.97 35.40
C ARG A 8 -6.71 -19.11 33.90
N ARG A 9 -7.54 -19.90 33.20
CA ARG A 9 -7.43 -20.11 31.76
C ARG A 9 -7.87 -18.86 30.96
N ASN A 10 -8.84 -18.09 31.44
CA ASN A 10 -9.26 -16.86 30.78
C ASN A 10 -8.21 -15.75 30.91
N ASP A 11 -7.61 -15.58 32.10
CA ASP A 11 -6.58 -14.56 32.32
C ASP A 11 -5.34 -14.78 31.43
N PHE A 12 -4.92 -16.05 31.27
CA PHE A 12 -3.80 -16.39 30.39
C PHE A 12 -4.12 -16.13 28.90
N LEU A 13 -5.32 -16.52 28.45
CA LEU A 13 -5.75 -16.27 27.06
C LEU A 13 -5.90 -14.78 26.77
N ASP A 14 -6.38 -14.01 27.73
CA ASP A 14 -6.50 -12.55 27.62
C ASP A 14 -5.11 -11.89 27.58
N GLY A 15 -4.17 -12.34 28.41
CA GLY A 15 -2.78 -11.89 28.39
C GLY A 15 -2.07 -12.18 27.06
N ALA A 16 -2.13 -13.42 26.58
CA ALA A 16 -1.55 -13.80 25.29
C ALA A 16 -2.21 -13.05 24.12
N SER A 17 -3.54 -12.89 24.16
CA SER A 17 -4.27 -12.12 23.15
C SER A 17 -3.86 -10.65 23.17
N LEU A 18 -3.68 -10.05 24.34
CA LEU A 18 -3.22 -8.67 24.47
C LEU A 18 -1.82 -8.50 23.88
N CYS A 19 -0.89 -9.42 24.17
CA CYS A 19 0.44 -9.43 23.56
C CYS A 19 0.38 -9.49 22.03
N LEU A 20 -0.51 -10.31 21.44
CA LEU A 20 -0.67 -10.38 19.99
C LEU A 20 -1.37 -9.14 19.41
N ILE A 21 -2.40 -8.63 20.09
CA ILE A 21 -3.17 -7.45 19.68
C ILE A 21 -2.29 -6.21 19.63
N LEU A 22 -1.31 -6.09 20.53
CA LEU A 22 -0.36 -4.98 20.55
C LEU A 22 0.90 -5.29 19.72
N GLY A 23 1.43 -6.50 19.84
CA GLY A 23 2.68 -6.91 19.21
C GLY A 23 2.61 -6.99 17.70
N LEU A 24 1.52 -7.53 17.12
CA LEU A 24 1.41 -7.68 15.67
C LEU A 24 1.33 -6.33 14.92
N PRO A 25 0.53 -5.34 15.36
CA PRO A 25 0.56 -4.03 14.73
C PRO A 25 1.91 -3.33 14.90
N LEU A 26 2.55 -3.42 16.07
CA LEU A 26 3.88 -2.84 16.28
C LEU A 26 4.95 -3.51 15.40
N LEU A 27 4.90 -4.83 15.24
CA LEU A 27 5.77 -5.57 14.31
C LEU A 27 5.55 -5.08 12.87
N MET A 28 4.29 -4.90 12.45
CA MET A 28 3.96 -4.38 11.13
C MET A 28 4.57 -2.98 10.92
N VAL A 29 4.48 -2.09 11.90
CA VAL A 29 5.11 -0.76 11.84
C VAL A 29 6.63 -0.90 11.74
N GLY A 30 7.26 -1.70 12.60
CA GLY A 30 8.70 -1.91 12.60
C GLY A 30 9.23 -2.45 11.26
N VAL A 31 8.56 -3.47 10.70
CA VAL A 31 8.91 -4.03 9.38
C VAL A 31 8.75 -2.99 8.28
N SER A 32 7.67 -2.20 8.32
CA SER A 32 7.43 -1.18 7.30
C SER A 32 8.49 -0.07 7.37
N MET A 33 8.79 0.44 8.57
CA MET A 33 9.80 1.48 8.77
C MET A 33 11.21 1.02 8.42
N TYR A 34 11.54 -0.26 8.63
CA TYR A 34 12.83 -0.82 8.22
C TYR A 34 13.08 -0.76 6.71
N HIS A 35 12.02 -0.75 5.89
CA HIS A 35 12.13 -0.78 4.43
C HIS A 35 11.88 0.56 3.74
N VAL A 36 11.54 1.62 4.48
CA VAL A 36 11.24 2.93 3.89
C VAL A 36 12.52 3.76 3.77
N VAL A 37 12.60 4.56 2.72
CA VAL A 37 13.69 5.50 2.46
C VAL A 37 13.11 6.88 2.19
N ASN A 38 13.88 7.93 2.46
CA ASN A 38 13.46 9.30 2.18
C ASN A 38 13.59 9.64 0.68
N ILE A 39 12.87 8.92 -0.17
CA ILE A 39 12.88 9.06 -1.64
C ILE A 39 11.42 9.05 -2.14
N PRO A 40 10.98 10.03 -2.93
CA PRO A 40 9.61 10.08 -3.44
C PRO A 40 9.29 8.88 -4.34
N LEU A 41 8.08 8.35 -4.20
CA LEU A 41 7.55 7.25 -4.99
C LEU A 41 6.32 7.69 -5.79
N LEU A 42 6.37 7.51 -7.11
CA LEU A 42 5.24 7.67 -8.03
C LEU A 42 4.55 9.03 -7.86
N ASP A 43 3.35 9.04 -7.28
CA ASP A 43 2.54 10.24 -7.14
C ASP A 43 3.12 11.24 -6.12
N ASP A 44 4.09 10.83 -5.29
CA ASP A 44 4.75 11.70 -4.31
C ASP A 44 5.44 12.92 -4.97
N TYR A 45 5.95 12.76 -6.20
CA TYR A 45 6.51 13.88 -6.96
C TYR A 45 5.47 14.98 -7.20
N GLY A 46 4.24 14.61 -7.56
CA GLY A 46 3.16 15.59 -7.81
C GLY A 46 2.45 16.02 -6.53
N PHE A 47 2.11 15.07 -5.66
CA PHE A 47 1.25 15.33 -4.49
C PHE A 47 2.01 15.95 -3.31
N VAL A 48 3.33 15.74 -3.24
CA VAL A 48 4.17 16.28 -2.16
C VAL A 48 5.10 17.34 -2.72
N LEU A 49 6.02 16.98 -3.61
CA LEU A 49 7.10 17.90 -4.01
C LEU A 49 6.62 19.07 -4.87
N SER A 50 5.85 18.81 -5.92
CA SER A 50 5.27 19.88 -6.75
C SER A 50 4.36 20.77 -5.92
N PHE A 51 3.53 20.19 -5.05
CA PHE A 51 2.70 20.94 -4.11
C PHE A 51 3.54 21.87 -3.22
N LEU A 52 4.64 21.38 -2.65
CA LEU A 52 5.51 22.19 -1.79
C LEU A 52 6.20 23.32 -2.57
N ASN A 53 6.65 23.05 -3.80
CA ASN A 53 7.23 24.07 -4.68
C ASN A 53 6.23 25.21 -4.92
N ASP A 54 4.99 24.86 -5.30
CA ASP A 54 3.93 25.85 -5.55
C ASP A 54 3.53 26.58 -4.26
N TYR A 55 3.52 25.87 -3.13
CA TYR A 55 3.12 26.43 -1.83
C TYR A 55 4.14 27.42 -1.28
N VAL A 56 5.43 27.16 -1.47
CA VAL A 56 6.52 28.08 -1.08
C VAL A 56 6.60 29.27 -2.04
N ALA A 57 6.37 29.05 -3.33
CA ALA A 57 6.35 30.14 -4.33
C ALA A 57 5.14 31.08 -4.18
N ALA A 58 4.08 30.66 -3.47
CA ALA A 58 2.90 31.49 -3.24
C ALA A 58 3.16 32.58 -2.18
N ASP A 59 3.05 33.85 -2.59
CA ASP A 59 3.36 35.00 -1.72
C ASP A 59 2.26 35.33 -0.70
N THR A 60 0.99 35.04 -1.01
CA THR A 60 -0.15 35.43 -0.17
C THR A 60 -0.80 34.22 0.50
N LEU A 61 -1.43 34.45 1.67
CA LEU A 61 -2.22 33.41 2.34
C LEU A 61 -3.34 32.87 1.44
N GLY A 62 -3.98 33.73 0.64
CA GLY A 62 -5.00 33.33 -0.33
C GLY A 62 -4.46 32.36 -1.37
N SER A 63 -3.30 32.67 -1.95
CA SER A 63 -2.60 31.79 -2.91
C SER A 63 -2.17 30.48 -2.26
N LYS A 64 -1.68 30.50 -1.02
CA LYS A 64 -1.32 29.28 -0.27
C LYS A 64 -2.53 28.39 0.00
N LEU A 65 -3.66 28.98 0.39
CA LEU A 65 -4.92 28.25 0.54
C LEU A 65 -5.40 27.69 -0.80
N GLN A 66 -5.30 28.46 -1.89
CA GLN A 66 -5.62 27.98 -3.22
C GLN A 66 -4.75 26.77 -3.62
N VAL A 67 -3.44 26.81 -3.36
CA VAL A 67 -2.54 25.68 -3.60
C VAL A 67 -2.90 24.50 -2.71
N LEU A 68 -3.21 24.72 -1.42
CA LEU A 68 -3.63 23.66 -0.49
C LEU A 68 -4.90 22.93 -0.96
N PHE A 69 -5.88 23.66 -1.48
CA PHE A 69 -7.16 23.14 -1.99
C PHE A 69 -7.16 22.81 -3.49
N SER A 70 -6.04 23.03 -4.19
CA SER A 70 -5.92 22.69 -5.61
C SER A 70 -6.10 21.19 -5.83
N SER A 71 -6.77 20.78 -6.91
CA SER A 71 -6.81 19.37 -7.27
C SER A 71 -5.50 18.96 -7.96
N SER A 72 -4.89 17.87 -7.50
CA SER A 72 -3.78 17.22 -8.22
C SER A 72 -4.30 15.94 -8.82
N SER A 73 -4.20 15.80 -10.14
CA SER A 73 -4.62 14.58 -10.84
C SER A 73 -6.07 14.15 -10.54
N ASN A 74 -6.99 15.11 -10.48
CA ASN A 74 -8.44 14.91 -10.32
C ASN A 74 -8.88 14.55 -8.89
N TYR A 75 -7.98 14.73 -7.92
CA TYR A 75 -8.22 14.36 -6.54
C TYR A 75 -7.90 15.52 -5.60
N LEU A 76 -8.65 15.59 -4.50
CA LEU A 76 -8.42 16.51 -3.40
C LEU A 76 -7.75 15.77 -2.25
N PHE A 77 -6.59 16.27 -1.82
CA PHE A 77 -5.73 15.65 -0.79
C PHE A 77 -5.34 16.65 0.30
N VAL A 78 -6.27 17.53 0.68
CA VAL A 78 -6.04 18.63 1.63
C VAL A 78 -5.50 18.11 2.95
N THR A 79 -6.13 17.10 3.55
CA THR A 79 -5.69 16.59 4.86
C THR A 79 -4.30 15.95 4.79
N PHE A 80 -3.97 15.29 3.69
CA PHE A 80 -2.62 14.74 3.45
C PHE A 80 -1.57 15.85 3.32
N ARG A 81 -1.86 16.90 2.54
CA ARG A 81 -0.99 18.07 2.38
C ARG A 81 -0.78 18.82 3.70
N VAL A 82 -1.79 18.90 4.56
CA VAL A 82 -1.63 19.47 5.91
C VAL A 82 -0.58 18.68 6.71
N TRP A 83 -0.58 17.34 6.63
CA TRP A 83 0.46 16.53 7.27
C TRP A 83 1.85 16.76 6.67
N VAL A 84 1.95 16.93 5.36
CA VAL A 84 3.21 17.31 4.69
C VAL A 84 3.71 18.67 5.19
N LEU A 85 2.83 19.66 5.31
CA LEU A 85 3.19 20.99 5.83
C LEU A 85 3.60 20.94 7.31
N ILE A 86 2.94 20.10 8.12
CA ILE A 86 3.34 19.86 9.52
C ILE A 86 4.76 19.28 9.57
N ASP A 87 5.08 18.33 8.70
CA ASP A 87 6.41 17.72 8.63
C ASP A 87 7.48 18.77 8.28
N VAL A 88 7.27 19.56 7.24
CA VAL A 88 8.17 20.66 6.87
C VAL A 88 8.29 21.70 8.00
N TRP A 89 7.20 22.03 8.68
CA TRP A 89 7.22 22.97 9.81
C TRP A 89 8.05 22.46 10.99
N LEU A 90 8.00 21.16 11.28
CA LEU A 90 8.73 20.54 12.39
C LEU A 90 10.22 20.31 12.07
N PHE A 91 10.54 19.91 10.83
CA PHE A 91 11.87 19.41 10.47
C PHE A 91 12.60 20.27 9.43
N GLY A 92 11.97 21.34 8.94
CA GLY A 92 12.52 22.27 7.94
C GLY A 92 12.38 21.79 6.49
N ALA A 93 12.38 20.48 6.26
CA ALA A 93 12.19 19.84 4.97
C ALA A 93 11.30 18.60 5.13
N VAL A 94 10.66 18.16 4.03
CA VAL A 94 9.84 16.96 4.05
C VAL A 94 10.72 15.71 4.09
N ASP A 95 10.38 14.77 4.98
CA ASP A 95 10.96 13.44 5.02
C ASP A 95 9.87 12.37 4.79
N PHE A 96 10.00 11.64 3.68
CA PHE A 96 9.03 10.61 3.31
C PHE A 96 8.94 9.48 4.34
N THR A 97 9.99 9.25 5.14
CA THR A 97 9.95 8.27 6.24
C THR A 97 9.01 8.73 7.36
N HIS A 98 8.97 10.03 7.70
CA HIS A 98 8.06 10.57 8.69
C HIS A 98 6.61 10.46 8.24
N ILE A 99 6.32 10.76 6.98
CA ILE A 99 4.98 10.63 6.40
C ILE A 99 4.51 9.17 6.44
N VAL A 100 5.39 8.22 6.13
CA VAL A 100 5.09 6.79 6.25
C VAL A 100 4.89 6.37 7.72
N PHE A 101 5.66 6.93 8.66
CA PHE A 101 5.45 6.69 10.08
C PHE A 101 4.04 7.16 10.50
N VAL A 102 3.64 8.38 10.14
CA VAL A 102 2.30 8.91 10.41
C VAL A 102 1.22 8.02 9.78
N ASN A 103 1.41 7.59 8.53
CA ASN A 103 0.51 6.64 7.86
C ASN A 103 0.29 5.36 8.66
N ASN A 104 1.37 4.76 9.17
CA ASN A 104 1.30 3.58 9.99
C ASN A 104 0.61 3.85 11.35
N MET A 105 0.84 5.02 11.96
CA MET A 105 0.16 5.42 13.21
C MET A 105 -1.34 5.63 13.01
N VAL A 106 -1.76 6.24 11.91
CA VAL A 106 -3.18 6.40 11.56
C VAL A 106 -3.83 5.02 11.35
N HIS A 107 -3.09 4.07 10.76
CA HIS A 107 -3.56 2.68 10.63
C HIS A 107 -3.75 1.98 11.99
N LEU A 108 -2.85 2.20 12.96
CA LEU A 108 -3.08 1.78 14.35
C LEU A 108 -4.34 2.43 14.94
N GLY A 109 -4.58 3.70 14.60
CA GLY A 109 -5.82 4.41 14.92
C GLY A 109 -7.07 3.71 14.36
N ILE A 110 -7.02 3.15 13.15
CA ILE A 110 -8.11 2.35 12.57
C ILE A 110 -8.37 1.09 13.42
N ILE A 111 -7.32 0.36 13.79
CA ILE A 111 -7.43 -0.83 14.66
C ILE A 111 -8.06 -0.44 16.00
N TYR A 112 -7.61 0.67 16.60
CA TYR A 112 -8.16 1.17 17.85
C TYR A 112 -9.64 1.57 17.73
N LEU A 113 -10.05 2.22 16.65
CA LEU A 113 -11.46 2.51 16.40
C LEU A 113 -12.28 1.22 16.30
N PHE A 114 -11.81 0.20 15.59
CA PHE A 114 -12.47 -1.11 15.58
C PHE A 114 -12.53 -1.76 16.97
N TYR A 115 -11.52 -1.57 17.80
CA TYR A 115 -11.56 -2.01 19.20
C TYR A 115 -12.62 -1.24 20.02
N LEU A 116 -12.79 0.06 19.82
CA LEU A 116 -13.84 0.83 20.49
C LEU A 116 -15.25 0.39 20.07
N ILE A 117 -15.40 0.02 18.79
CA ILE A 117 -16.63 -0.58 18.25
C ILE A 117 -16.89 -1.92 18.93
N TRP A 118 -15.86 -2.76 18.96
CA TRP A 118 -15.87 -4.07 19.57
C TRP A 118 -16.26 -4.02 21.06
N LYS A 119 -15.61 -3.15 21.84
CA LYS A 119 -15.81 -3.00 23.29
C LYS A 119 -17.25 -2.62 23.64
N LYS A 120 -17.96 -1.91 22.76
CA LYS A 120 -19.38 -1.55 22.96
C LYS A 120 -20.29 -2.78 23.07
N HIS A 121 -19.86 -3.94 22.57
CA HIS A 121 -20.64 -5.18 22.56
C HIS A 121 -20.28 -6.16 23.68
N GLU A 122 -19.41 -5.77 24.63
CA GLU A 122 -19.05 -6.58 25.80
C GLU A 122 -18.53 -7.99 25.46
N ILE A 123 -17.89 -8.14 24.29
CA ILE A 123 -17.28 -9.40 23.86
C ILE A 123 -15.84 -9.44 24.37
N SER A 124 -15.40 -10.61 24.86
CA SER A 124 -14.05 -10.75 25.40
C SER A 124 -12.96 -10.45 24.36
N LEU A 125 -11.80 -10.02 24.86
CA LEU A 125 -10.68 -9.54 24.06
C LEU A 125 -10.14 -10.55 23.03
N PRO A 126 -10.05 -11.86 23.29
CA PRO A 126 -9.48 -12.82 22.34
C PRO A 126 -10.24 -12.90 21.02
N TYR A 127 -11.54 -12.64 21.05
CA TYR A 127 -12.36 -12.58 19.85
C TYR A 127 -12.08 -11.33 19.00
N PHE A 128 -11.34 -10.34 19.49
CA PHE A 128 -10.88 -9.23 18.67
C PHE A 128 -9.64 -9.58 17.83
N LEU A 129 -8.91 -10.64 18.19
CA LEU A 129 -7.65 -11.03 17.54
C LEU A 129 -7.80 -11.23 16.01
N PRO A 130 -8.86 -11.85 15.46
CA PRO A 130 -9.02 -11.96 14.01
C PRO A 130 -9.10 -10.61 13.28
N VAL A 131 -9.65 -9.56 13.91
CA VAL A 131 -9.65 -8.21 13.33
C VAL A 131 -8.21 -7.68 13.21
N VAL A 132 -7.40 -7.89 14.25
CA VAL A 132 -5.98 -7.53 14.23
C VAL A 132 -5.22 -8.36 13.19
N LEU A 133 -5.46 -9.67 13.08
CA LEU A 133 -4.81 -10.52 12.07
C LEU A 133 -5.12 -10.09 10.62
N ILE A 134 -6.29 -9.51 10.39
CA ILE A 134 -6.67 -8.98 9.07
C ILE A 134 -6.03 -7.61 8.79
N LEU A 135 -5.93 -6.74 9.80
CA LEU A 135 -5.45 -5.36 9.64
C LEU A 135 -3.94 -5.19 9.83
N ALA A 136 -3.32 -5.94 10.73
CA ALA A 136 -1.91 -5.84 11.10
C ALA A 136 -0.99 -6.61 10.14
N VAL A 137 -1.28 -6.49 8.84
CA VAL A 137 -0.60 -7.20 7.77
C VAL A 137 0.25 -6.21 6.99
N PRO A 138 1.59 -6.33 6.98
CA PRO A 138 2.45 -5.45 6.21
C PRO A 138 2.06 -5.56 4.74
N ASN A 139 1.99 -4.42 4.10
CA ASN A 139 1.65 -4.32 2.70
C ASN A 139 2.58 -3.30 2.07
N PHE A 140 3.35 -3.75 1.08
CA PHE A 140 4.37 -2.90 0.49
C PHE A 140 3.75 -1.61 -0.07
N MET A 141 2.57 -1.64 -0.70
CA MET A 141 1.89 -0.41 -1.13
C MET A 141 1.38 0.43 0.05
N THR A 142 0.53 -0.13 0.91
CA THR A 142 -0.18 0.64 1.94
C THR A 142 0.73 1.18 3.03
N HIS A 143 1.77 0.44 3.43
CA HIS A 143 2.55 0.77 4.61
C HIS A 143 3.94 1.34 4.31
N THR A 144 4.37 1.39 3.04
CA THR A 144 5.66 2.00 2.65
C THR A 144 5.54 3.12 1.61
N TRP A 145 4.33 3.47 1.18
CA TRP A 145 4.11 4.56 0.21
C TRP A 145 3.56 5.81 0.92
N PRO A 146 4.31 6.93 0.97
CA PRO A 146 3.89 8.17 1.64
C PRO A 146 2.51 8.69 1.23
N SER A 147 2.26 8.87 -0.08
CA SER A 147 0.95 9.37 -0.57
C SER A 147 -0.24 8.47 -0.23
N TYR A 148 0.00 7.22 0.17
CA TYR A 148 -1.07 6.33 0.61
C TYR A 148 -1.71 6.77 1.95
N LEU A 149 -1.04 7.66 2.70
CA LEU A 149 -1.60 8.31 3.90
C LEU A 149 -2.98 8.92 3.64
N SER A 150 -3.19 9.52 2.46
CA SER A 150 -4.50 10.07 2.04
C SER A 150 -5.64 9.04 2.13
N HIS A 151 -5.38 7.81 1.66
CA HIS A 151 -6.33 6.72 1.65
C HIS A 151 -6.55 6.14 3.05
N VAL A 152 -5.52 6.05 3.87
CA VAL A 152 -5.61 5.56 5.26
C VAL A 152 -6.35 6.57 6.14
N LEU A 153 -6.08 7.86 5.99
CA LEU A 153 -6.84 8.95 6.65
C LEU A 153 -8.32 8.88 6.28
N ALA A 154 -8.66 8.70 5.00
CA ALA A 154 -10.05 8.59 4.59
C ALA A 154 -10.78 7.41 5.27
N VAL A 155 -10.13 6.25 5.43
CA VAL A 155 -10.71 5.09 6.14
C VAL A 155 -10.80 5.35 7.64
N PHE A 156 -9.75 5.94 8.23
CA PHE A 156 -9.74 6.32 9.64
C PHE A 156 -10.90 7.24 9.97
N PHE A 157 -11.03 8.34 9.23
CA PHE A 157 -12.10 9.30 9.44
C PHE A 157 -13.48 8.74 9.10
N THR A 158 -13.62 7.90 8.06
CA THR A 158 -14.88 7.20 7.80
C THR A 158 -15.29 6.28 8.96
N THR A 159 -14.33 5.52 9.50
CA THR A 159 -14.57 4.63 10.65
C THR A 159 -14.93 5.45 11.89
N ALA A 160 -14.28 6.61 12.08
CA ALA A 160 -14.61 7.55 13.15
C ALA A 160 -16.02 8.14 12.97
N THR A 161 -16.43 8.51 11.76
CA THR A 161 -17.80 8.95 11.42
C THR A 161 -18.81 7.89 11.83
N ILE A 162 -18.59 6.63 11.43
CA ILE A 162 -19.48 5.52 11.79
C ILE A 162 -19.51 5.34 13.32
N TYR A 163 -18.37 5.44 14.01
CA TYR A 163 -18.28 5.32 15.46
C TYR A 163 -19.05 6.41 16.21
N PHE A 164 -18.79 7.68 15.90
CA PHE A 164 -19.45 8.81 16.55
C PHE A 164 -20.94 8.85 16.24
N CYS A 165 -21.35 8.54 15.00
CA CYS A 165 -22.75 8.44 14.62
C CYS A 165 -23.50 7.37 15.44
N SER A 166 -22.81 6.30 15.85
CA SER A 166 -23.41 5.20 16.62
C SER A 166 -23.64 5.51 18.11
N LYS A 167 -23.14 6.65 18.62
CA LYS A 167 -23.21 7.01 20.04
C LYS A 167 -24.53 7.71 20.37
N SER A 168 -24.54 9.04 20.40
CA SER A 168 -25.72 9.85 20.68
C SER A 168 -25.66 11.16 19.90
N THR A 169 -26.77 11.89 19.84
CA THR A 169 -26.89 13.13 19.05
C THR A 169 -25.92 14.23 19.46
N ARG A 170 -25.38 14.19 20.69
CA ARG A 170 -24.33 15.14 21.12
C ARG A 170 -23.02 14.99 20.33
N TYR A 171 -22.79 13.83 19.71
CA TYR A 171 -21.60 13.55 18.89
C TYR A 171 -21.80 13.89 17.40
N LEU A 172 -22.93 14.50 17.02
CA LEU A 172 -23.16 14.90 15.64
C LEU A 172 -22.10 15.86 15.09
N PRO A 173 -21.61 16.88 15.83
CA PRO A 173 -20.53 17.74 15.33
C PRO A 173 -19.24 16.96 15.03
N LEU A 174 -18.87 16.00 15.88
CA LEU A 174 -17.70 15.15 15.66
C LEU A 174 -17.90 14.18 14.49
N THR A 175 -19.12 13.66 14.31
CA THR A 175 -19.50 12.87 13.13
C THR A 175 -19.32 13.68 11.85
N ALA A 176 -19.79 14.93 11.84
CA ALA A 176 -19.73 15.83 10.70
C ALA A 176 -18.29 16.24 10.37
N LEU A 177 -17.51 16.59 11.40
CA LEU A 177 -16.09 16.91 11.27
C LEU A 177 -15.30 15.72 10.70
N ALA A 178 -15.50 14.52 11.25
CA ALA A 178 -14.85 13.31 10.75
C ALA A 178 -15.24 13.04 9.28
N ALA A 179 -16.52 13.19 8.92
CA ALA A 179 -16.95 12.96 7.55
C ALA A 179 -16.38 13.98 6.56
N LEU A 180 -16.28 15.26 6.97
CA LEU A 180 -15.61 16.31 6.20
C LEU A 180 -14.12 15.99 6.02
N LEU A 181 -13.42 15.61 7.09
CA LEU A 181 -12.01 15.23 7.03
C LEU A 181 -11.78 13.99 6.15
N ALA A 182 -12.73 13.04 6.12
CA ALA A 182 -12.66 11.90 5.21
C ALA A 182 -12.67 12.35 3.75
N ILE A 183 -13.57 13.28 3.38
CA ILE A 183 -13.66 13.85 2.02
C ILE A 183 -12.40 14.63 1.66
N LEU A 184 -11.89 15.46 2.58
CA LEU A 184 -10.67 16.24 2.39
C LEU A 184 -9.41 15.36 2.32
N SER A 185 -9.49 14.11 2.80
CA SER A 185 -8.39 13.15 2.72
C SER A 185 -8.35 12.40 1.40
N SER A 186 -9.51 12.03 0.84
CA SER A 186 -9.59 11.27 -0.42
C SER A 186 -11.01 11.32 -1.00
N PRO A 187 -11.18 11.23 -2.35
CA PRO A 187 -12.48 11.10 -3.00
C PRO A 187 -13.40 10.02 -2.41
N VAL A 188 -12.83 8.91 -1.95
CA VAL A 188 -13.60 7.82 -1.36
C VAL A 188 -14.28 8.21 -0.04
N GLY A 189 -13.82 9.29 0.60
CA GLY A 189 -14.39 9.82 1.83
C GLY A 189 -15.82 10.34 1.67
N ILE A 190 -16.26 10.66 0.45
CA ILE A 190 -17.67 11.03 0.18
C ILE A 190 -18.64 9.91 0.59
N LEU A 191 -18.17 8.66 0.51
CA LEU A 191 -18.95 7.48 0.86
C LEU A 191 -19.17 7.37 2.38
N ALA A 192 -18.41 8.08 3.21
CA ALA A 192 -18.62 8.13 4.65
C ALA A 192 -20.01 8.66 5.00
N PHE A 193 -20.45 9.72 4.32
CA PHE A 193 -21.79 10.28 4.49
C PHE A 193 -22.89 9.31 4.02
N MET A 194 -22.71 8.72 2.84
CA MET A 194 -23.67 7.75 2.29
C MET A 194 -23.84 6.55 3.22
N ALA A 195 -22.74 6.11 3.84
CA ALA A 195 -22.76 5.00 4.79
C ALA A 195 -23.54 5.31 6.07
N VAL A 196 -23.55 6.57 6.54
CA VAL A 196 -24.25 6.94 7.78
C VAL A 196 -25.65 7.51 7.59
N LEU A 197 -26.00 7.93 6.36
CA LEU A 197 -27.28 8.58 6.05
C LEU A 197 -28.52 7.78 6.52
N PRO A 198 -28.60 6.45 6.32
CA PRO A 198 -29.75 5.68 6.81
C PRO A 198 -29.93 5.70 8.33
N PHE A 199 -28.86 5.94 9.10
CA PHE A 199 -28.91 5.92 10.57
C PHE A 199 -29.40 7.23 11.17
N ILE A 200 -29.05 8.33 10.51
CA ILE A 200 -29.47 9.66 10.92
C ILE A 200 -30.92 9.89 10.50
N GLY A 201 -31.26 9.47 9.27
CA GLY A 201 -32.59 9.58 8.68
C GLY A 201 -33.71 8.99 9.53
N LEU A 202 -33.44 7.88 10.21
CA LEU A 202 -34.43 7.12 10.97
C LEU A 202 -34.62 7.59 12.43
N LYS A 203 -33.79 8.51 12.94
CA LYS A 203 -33.75 8.80 14.39
C LYS A 203 -33.85 10.27 14.78
N SER A 204 -33.76 11.20 13.84
CA SER A 204 -33.45 12.58 14.19
C SER A 204 -34.31 13.61 13.47
N ARG A 205 -34.80 14.61 14.21
CA ARG A 205 -35.27 15.89 13.65
C ARG A 205 -34.19 16.63 12.84
N HIS A 206 -32.93 16.21 12.96
CA HIS A 206 -31.78 16.80 12.28
C HIS A 206 -31.47 16.15 10.92
N THR A 207 -32.29 15.22 10.43
CA THR A 207 -32.11 14.59 9.11
C THR A 207 -32.00 15.62 7.98
N ALA A 208 -32.84 16.66 7.98
CA ALA A 208 -32.78 17.72 6.98
C ALA A 208 -31.45 18.49 7.02
N ILE A 209 -30.93 18.78 8.22
CA ILE A 209 -29.62 19.43 8.41
C ILE A 209 -28.50 18.55 7.86
N TRP A 210 -28.59 17.23 8.05
CA TRP A 210 -27.60 16.28 7.55
C TRP A 210 -27.65 16.11 6.04
N ILE A 211 -28.83 16.04 5.45
CA ILE A 211 -28.99 16.04 3.99
C ILE A 211 -28.44 17.35 3.43
N GLY A 212 -28.77 18.49 4.04
CA GLY A 212 -28.24 19.80 3.65
C GLY A 212 -26.72 19.87 3.73
N PHE A 213 -26.12 19.39 4.83
CA PHE A 213 -24.67 19.35 5.00
C PHE A 213 -24.00 18.38 4.01
N PHE A 214 -24.60 17.21 3.76
CA PHE A 214 -24.12 16.27 2.75
C PHE A 214 -24.13 16.89 1.35
N LEU A 215 -25.27 17.47 0.94
CA LEU A 215 -25.40 18.16 -0.34
C LEU A 215 -24.41 19.31 -0.46
N PHE A 216 -24.27 20.12 0.59
CA PHE A 216 -23.27 21.18 0.65
C PHE A 216 -21.85 20.63 0.41
N THR A 217 -21.49 19.51 1.06
CA THR A 217 -20.15 18.94 0.92
C THR A 217 -19.94 18.30 -0.46
N ILE A 218 -20.98 17.73 -1.07
CA ILE A 218 -20.94 17.28 -2.47
C ILE A 218 -20.73 18.46 -3.41
N VAL A 219 -21.53 19.52 -3.26
CA VAL A 219 -21.41 20.72 -4.10
C VAL A 219 -20.01 21.32 -3.94
N LEU A 220 -19.52 21.43 -2.71
CA LEU A 220 -18.16 21.89 -2.43
C LEU A 220 -17.12 21.00 -3.11
N TYR A 221 -17.24 19.69 -2.99
CA TYR A 221 -16.36 18.72 -3.65
C TYR A 221 -16.37 18.90 -5.18
N LEU A 222 -17.56 19.01 -5.78
CA LEU A 222 -17.72 19.19 -7.23
C LEU A 222 -17.17 20.54 -7.69
N VAL A 223 -17.46 21.63 -7.00
CA VAL A 223 -16.95 22.98 -7.35
C VAL A 223 -15.43 23.05 -7.26
N ILE A 224 -14.81 22.39 -6.27
CA ILE A 224 -13.35 22.41 -6.09
C ILE A 224 -12.65 21.47 -7.08
N ILE A 225 -13.22 20.29 -7.36
CA ILE A 225 -12.51 19.21 -8.08
C ILE A 225 -12.89 19.14 -9.55
N TRP A 226 -13.93 19.84 -10.00
CA TRP A 226 -14.35 19.84 -11.40
C TRP A 226 -13.75 21.01 -12.18
N PRO A 227 -12.52 20.90 -12.74
CA PRO A 227 -12.09 21.84 -13.74
C PRO A 227 -12.88 21.57 -15.04
N PRO A 228 -13.41 22.62 -15.70
CA PRO A 228 -14.00 22.48 -17.02
C PRO A 228 -12.94 22.02 -18.01
N GLY A 229 -13.16 20.87 -18.67
CA GLY A 229 -12.26 20.34 -19.71
C GLY A 229 -11.76 18.91 -19.52
N GLN A 230 -12.11 18.23 -18.42
CA GLN A 230 -11.85 16.79 -18.32
C GLN A 230 -12.90 15.99 -19.07
N GLU A 231 -12.45 15.25 -20.08
CA GLU A 231 -13.27 14.43 -20.97
C GLU A 231 -14.09 13.38 -20.20
N LEU A 232 -15.31 13.74 -19.82
CA LEU A 232 -16.43 12.78 -19.66
C LEU A 232 -16.74 12.06 -20.99
N THR A 233 -16.18 12.55 -22.09
CA THR A 233 -16.38 12.13 -23.47
C THR A 233 -15.50 10.97 -23.92
N ASP A 234 -14.70 10.36 -23.03
CA ASP A 234 -14.04 9.10 -23.35
C ASP A 234 -15.10 7.97 -23.39
N THR A 235 -15.72 7.81 -24.56
CA THR A 235 -16.80 6.87 -24.89
C THR A 235 -16.44 5.39 -24.61
N THR A 236 -15.18 5.10 -24.25
CA THR A 236 -14.71 3.77 -23.87
C THR A 236 -15.36 3.22 -22.59
N HIS A 237 -15.93 4.06 -21.73
CA HIS A 237 -16.63 3.62 -20.52
C HIS A 237 -17.98 2.93 -20.79
N SER A 238 -18.73 3.39 -21.80
CA SER A 238 -20.08 2.88 -22.10
C SER A 238 -20.11 1.59 -22.94
N GLN A 239 -18.96 1.15 -23.45
CA GLN A 239 -18.90 0.02 -24.39
C GLN A 239 -18.56 -1.33 -23.75
N ARG A 240 -18.28 -1.39 -22.44
CA ARG A 240 -17.95 -2.67 -21.79
C ARG A 240 -19.19 -3.42 -21.32
N PRO A 241 -19.27 -4.74 -21.54
CA PRO A 241 -20.36 -5.55 -21.01
C PRO A 241 -20.48 -5.43 -19.48
N LEU A 242 -21.72 -5.37 -18.97
CA LEU A 242 -22.01 -5.33 -17.53
C LEU A 242 -21.31 -6.47 -16.75
N SER A 243 -21.13 -7.63 -17.39
CA SER A 243 -20.42 -8.78 -16.83
C SER A 243 -18.97 -8.47 -16.44
N VAL A 244 -18.28 -7.56 -17.14
CA VAL A 244 -16.91 -7.15 -16.80
C VAL A 244 -16.90 -6.37 -15.48
N TYR A 245 -17.85 -5.44 -15.31
CA TYR A 245 -18.00 -4.68 -14.07
C TYR A 245 -18.39 -5.59 -12.91
N ALA A 246 -19.37 -6.47 -13.11
CA ALA A 246 -19.79 -7.45 -12.11
C ALA A 246 -18.65 -8.39 -11.69
N MET A 247 -17.87 -8.90 -12.65
CA MET A 247 -16.70 -9.74 -12.37
C MET A 247 -15.64 -8.97 -11.58
N ASN A 248 -15.31 -7.73 -11.99
CA ASN A 248 -14.37 -6.88 -11.26
C ASN A 248 -14.84 -6.63 -9.82
N PHE A 249 -16.13 -6.37 -9.64
CA PHE A 249 -16.76 -6.15 -8.34
C PHE A 249 -16.61 -7.35 -7.41
N VAL A 250 -16.93 -8.54 -7.90
CA VAL A 250 -16.77 -9.79 -7.15
C VAL A 250 -15.29 -10.04 -6.84
N VAL A 251 -14.43 -9.98 -7.85
CA VAL A 251 -12.98 -10.23 -7.72
C VAL A 251 -12.32 -9.26 -6.74
N PHE A 252 -12.82 -8.02 -6.62
CA PHE A 252 -12.31 -7.04 -5.65
C PHE A 252 -12.36 -7.58 -4.22
N PHE A 253 -13.47 -8.21 -3.80
CA PHE A 253 -13.60 -8.73 -2.44
C PHE A 253 -12.64 -9.89 -2.16
N GLY A 254 -12.50 -10.83 -3.10
CA GLY A 254 -11.60 -11.97 -2.92
C GLY A 254 -10.13 -11.64 -3.15
N ALA A 255 -9.84 -10.47 -3.74
CA ALA A 255 -8.48 -10.03 -4.02
C ALA A 255 -7.60 -10.04 -2.78
N LEU A 256 -8.14 -9.83 -1.56
CA LEU A 256 -7.43 -9.89 -0.28
C LEU A 256 -6.53 -11.14 -0.15
N PHE A 257 -6.95 -12.27 -0.71
CA PHE A 257 -6.25 -13.55 -0.64
C PHE A 257 -5.22 -13.79 -1.75
N LYS A 258 -5.02 -12.83 -2.67
CA LYS A 258 -4.10 -12.92 -3.82
C LYS A 258 -2.67 -13.41 -3.53
N PRO A 259 -2.04 -13.11 -2.38
CA PRO A 259 -0.73 -13.67 -2.05
C PRO A 259 -0.71 -15.20 -1.87
N ILE A 260 -1.86 -15.84 -1.63
CA ILE A 260 -1.99 -17.31 -1.54
C ILE A 260 -1.95 -17.94 -2.94
N TYR A 261 -2.58 -17.31 -3.93
CA TYR A 261 -2.84 -17.91 -5.24
C TYR A 261 -2.08 -17.23 -6.40
N GLN A 262 -1.05 -16.43 -6.11
CA GLN A 262 -0.10 -15.89 -7.10
C GLN A 262 -0.78 -15.30 -8.34
N ASP A 263 -1.69 -14.34 -8.14
CA ASP A 263 -2.34 -13.58 -9.21
C ASP A 263 -3.38 -14.34 -10.06
N MET A 264 -3.69 -15.61 -9.74
CA MET A 264 -4.80 -16.35 -10.35
C MET A 264 -6.17 -15.71 -10.04
N HIS A 265 -6.72 -14.94 -10.98
CA HIS A 265 -7.97 -14.20 -10.79
C HIS A 265 -9.21 -15.06 -10.51
N VAL A 266 -9.23 -16.33 -10.93
CA VAL A 266 -10.35 -17.25 -10.67
C VAL A 266 -10.58 -17.45 -9.18
N TRP A 267 -9.51 -17.66 -8.41
CA TRP A 267 -9.60 -17.79 -6.95
C TRP A 267 -10.08 -16.51 -6.29
N ALA A 268 -9.65 -15.36 -6.79
CA ALA A 268 -10.18 -14.06 -6.35
C ALA A 268 -11.70 -13.97 -6.57
N GLY A 269 -12.20 -14.48 -7.70
CA GLY A 269 -13.62 -14.58 -7.99
C GLY A 269 -14.36 -15.46 -6.99
N ILE A 270 -13.84 -16.67 -6.73
CA ILE A 270 -14.46 -17.64 -5.80
C ILE A 270 -14.53 -17.07 -4.37
N PHE A 271 -13.43 -16.57 -3.83
CA PHE A 271 -13.43 -15.95 -2.50
C PHE A 271 -14.33 -14.70 -2.46
N GLY A 272 -14.32 -13.92 -3.53
CA GLY A 272 -15.15 -12.74 -3.68
C GLY A 272 -16.64 -13.08 -3.65
N LEU A 273 -17.06 -14.11 -4.39
CA LEU A 273 -18.44 -14.61 -4.36
C LEU A 273 -18.82 -15.05 -2.95
N GLY A 274 -17.95 -15.80 -2.26
CA GLY A 274 -18.20 -16.22 -0.88
C GLY A 274 -18.44 -15.03 0.07
N ILE A 275 -17.57 -14.01 0.01
CA ILE A 275 -17.71 -12.79 0.83
C ILE A 275 -19.01 -12.06 0.47
N CYS A 276 -19.30 -11.86 -0.82
CA CYS A 276 -20.52 -11.21 -1.29
C CYS A 276 -21.78 -11.97 -0.86
N SER A 277 -21.80 -13.31 -0.95
CA SER A 277 -22.93 -14.14 -0.55
C SER A 277 -23.19 -14.04 0.96
N ILE A 278 -22.14 -14.11 1.78
CA ILE A 278 -22.26 -13.94 3.25
C ILE A 278 -22.78 -12.54 3.55
N PHE A 279 -22.20 -11.52 2.92
CA PHE A 279 -22.63 -10.13 3.07
C PHE A 279 -24.12 -9.95 2.74
N LEU A 280 -24.56 -10.43 1.57
CA LEU A 280 -25.96 -10.33 1.14
C LEU A 280 -26.88 -11.10 2.07
N TRP A 281 -26.48 -12.27 2.55
CA TRP A 281 -27.24 -13.02 3.56
C TRP A 281 -27.38 -12.23 4.88
N MET A 282 -26.32 -11.58 5.36
CA MET A 282 -26.38 -10.75 6.56
C MET A 282 -27.34 -9.57 6.39
N VAL A 283 -27.23 -8.86 5.27
CA VAL A 283 -28.08 -7.68 4.99
C VAL A 283 -29.54 -8.08 4.71
N ALA A 284 -29.78 -9.10 3.88
CA ALA A 284 -31.14 -9.47 3.48
C ALA A 284 -31.91 -10.22 4.58
N VAL A 285 -31.24 -11.12 5.31
CA VAL A 285 -31.89 -12.04 6.26
C VAL A 285 -31.71 -11.56 7.70
N GLN A 286 -30.48 -11.24 8.11
CA GLN A 286 -30.22 -10.96 9.53
C GLN A 286 -30.64 -9.54 9.93
N HIS A 287 -30.54 -8.56 9.03
CA HIS A 287 -31.02 -7.21 9.31
C HIS A 287 -32.53 -7.18 9.59
N ARG A 288 -33.33 -7.89 8.79
CA ARG A 288 -34.80 -8.02 9.00
C ARG A 288 -35.15 -8.67 10.33
N LYS A 289 -34.26 -9.50 10.87
CA LYS A 289 -34.42 -10.14 12.19
C LYS A 289 -33.96 -9.23 13.35
N GLY A 290 -33.58 -7.99 13.09
CA GLY A 290 -33.01 -7.08 14.09
C GLY A 290 -31.60 -7.47 14.56
N LYS A 291 -30.96 -8.42 13.87
CA LYS A 291 -29.67 -9.04 14.21
C LYS A 291 -28.48 -8.43 13.46
N VAL A 292 -28.62 -7.22 12.93
CA VAL A 292 -27.47 -6.49 12.39
C VAL A 292 -27.48 -5.13 13.06
N HIS A 293 -26.47 -4.93 13.92
CA HIS A 293 -26.30 -3.66 14.59
C HIS A 293 -26.07 -2.56 13.54
N ALA A 294 -26.72 -1.42 13.74
CA ALA A 294 -26.68 -0.27 12.83
C ALA A 294 -25.26 0.06 12.35
N MET A 295 -24.31 0.04 13.27
CA MET A 295 -22.91 0.33 12.97
C MET A 295 -22.28 -0.62 11.94
N VAL A 296 -22.57 -1.92 12.04
CA VAL A 296 -22.08 -2.94 11.10
C VAL A 296 -22.69 -2.70 9.73
N LEU A 297 -23.98 -2.36 9.68
CA LEU A 297 -24.67 -2.06 8.43
C LEU A 297 -24.09 -0.81 7.74
N ALA A 298 -23.73 0.24 8.47
CA ALA A 298 -23.01 1.40 7.92
C ALA A 298 -21.67 0.97 7.28
N GLY A 299 -20.89 0.17 8.00
CA GLY A 299 -19.63 -0.38 7.50
C GLY A 299 -19.80 -1.23 6.24
N PHE A 300 -20.90 -1.99 6.16
CA PHE A 300 -21.28 -2.75 4.99
C PHE A 300 -21.62 -1.87 3.79
N ILE A 301 -22.47 -0.86 3.98
CA ILE A 301 -22.82 0.09 2.93
C ILE A 301 -21.56 0.79 2.42
N PHE A 302 -20.69 1.27 3.31
CA PHE A 302 -19.41 1.86 2.94
C PHE A 302 -18.56 0.93 2.07
N SER A 303 -18.33 -0.31 2.54
CA SER A 303 -17.49 -1.28 1.84
C SER A 303 -18.04 -1.63 0.46
N PHE A 304 -19.37 -1.75 0.34
CA PHE A 304 -20.05 -2.05 -0.93
C PHE A 304 -19.94 -0.90 -1.91
N LEU A 305 -20.27 0.33 -1.49
CA LEU A 305 -20.17 1.52 -2.33
C LEU A 305 -18.72 1.77 -2.77
N LEU A 306 -17.76 1.50 -1.88
CA LEU A 306 -16.34 1.63 -2.16
C LEU A 306 -15.88 0.64 -3.23
N ALA A 307 -16.27 -0.63 -3.11
CA ALA A 307 -16.00 -1.64 -4.13
C ALA A 307 -16.64 -1.26 -5.47
N LEU A 308 -17.89 -0.77 -5.46
CA LEU A 308 -18.58 -0.32 -6.67
C LEU A 308 -17.83 0.85 -7.32
N LEU A 309 -17.47 1.88 -6.56
CA LEU A 309 -16.73 3.04 -7.05
C LEU A 309 -15.38 2.62 -7.66
N ILE A 310 -14.59 1.82 -6.96
CA ILE A 310 -13.27 1.38 -7.45
C ILE A 310 -13.43 0.55 -8.74
N THR A 311 -14.43 -0.32 -8.80
CA THR A 311 -14.61 -1.22 -9.95
C THR A 311 -15.13 -0.48 -11.17
N LEU A 312 -16.01 0.49 -11.00
CA LEU A 312 -16.41 1.41 -12.08
C LEU A 312 -15.22 2.20 -12.60
N MET A 313 -14.41 2.77 -11.71
CA MET A 313 -13.27 3.63 -12.09
C MET A 313 -12.05 2.87 -12.64
N ARG A 314 -11.89 1.59 -12.27
CA ARG A 314 -10.66 0.81 -12.59
C ARG A 314 -10.86 -0.35 -13.54
N SER A 315 -12.09 -0.80 -13.77
CA SER A 315 -12.37 -1.90 -14.71
C SER A 315 -11.79 -1.66 -16.11
N ARG A 316 -11.69 -0.40 -16.56
CA ARG A 316 -11.07 -0.04 -17.86
C ARG A 316 -9.64 -0.54 -18.02
N TYR A 317 -8.90 -0.64 -16.91
CA TYR A 317 -7.50 -1.11 -16.89
C TYR A 317 -7.38 -2.63 -16.66
N GLY A 318 -8.49 -3.37 -16.65
CA GLY A 318 -8.53 -4.82 -16.43
C GLY A 318 -8.51 -5.23 -14.96
N LEU A 319 -8.60 -6.55 -14.72
CA LEU A 319 -8.68 -7.15 -13.37
C LEU A 319 -7.46 -6.84 -12.49
N GLY A 320 -6.29 -6.67 -13.10
CA GLY A 320 -5.06 -6.30 -12.36
C GLY A 320 -5.19 -4.96 -11.63
N ALA A 321 -5.95 -4.01 -12.20
CA ALA A 321 -6.11 -2.69 -11.60
C ALA A 321 -7.03 -2.71 -10.38
N THR A 322 -8.15 -3.45 -10.44
CA THR A 322 -9.10 -3.59 -9.32
C THR A 322 -8.54 -4.47 -8.20
N THR A 323 -7.69 -5.44 -8.52
CA THR A 323 -6.99 -6.31 -7.55
C THR A 323 -5.65 -5.75 -7.06
N SER A 324 -5.35 -4.49 -7.38
CA SER A 324 -4.08 -3.87 -7.05
C SER A 324 -3.81 -3.85 -5.54
N TYR A 325 -2.54 -3.98 -5.16
CA TYR A 325 -2.09 -3.96 -3.76
C TYR A 325 -2.39 -2.65 -3.03
N ARG A 326 -2.67 -1.56 -3.75
CA ARG A 326 -3.14 -0.30 -3.16
C ARG A 326 -4.59 -0.34 -2.67
N TYR A 327 -5.32 -1.44 -2.83
CA TYR A 327 -6.70 -1.54 -2.34
C TYR A 327 -6.86 -2.51 -1.17
N ARG A 328 -5.76 -3.00 -0.60
CA ARG A 328 -5.80 -4.03 0.44
C ARG A 328 -6.54 -3.61 1.69
N LEU A 329 -6.33 -2.37 2.14
CA LEU A 329 -7.07 -1.83 3.27
C LEU A 329 -8.59 -1.87 2.98
N TYR A 330 -9.02 -1.39 1.82
CA TYR A 330 -10.43 -1.40 1.41
C TYR A 330 -11.02 -2.80 1.30
N GLN A 331 -10.27 -3.75 0.73
CA GLN A 331 -10.67 -5.15 0.57
C GLN A 331 -10.78 -5.88 1.91
N SER A 332 -10.12 -5.39 2.97
CA SER A 332 -10.15 -5.99 4.30
C SER A 332 -11.39 -5.60 5.12
N LEU A 333 -11.92 -4.39 4.91
CA LEU A 333 -13.10 -3.85 5.62
C LEU A 333 -14.34 -4.75 5.59
N PRO A 334 -14.81 -5.27 4.43
CA PRO A 334 -16.00 -6.11 4.40
C PRO A 334 -15.84 -7.38 5.23
N LEU A 335 -14.65 -8.00 5.22
CA LEU A 335 -14.36 -9.19 6.03
C LEU A 335 -14.38 -8.87 7.52
N ILE A 336 -13.84 -7.71 7.92
CA ILE A 336 -13.86 -7.24 9.31
C ILE A 336 -15.30 -7.02 9.78
N PHE A 337 -16.13 -6.34 8.99
CA PHE A 337 -17.52 -6.10 9.36
C PHE A 337 -18.33 -7.41 9.41
N ILE A 338 -18.10 -8.35 8.48
CA ILE A 338 -18.72 -9.69 8.53
C ILE A 338 -18.31 -10.39 9.82
N TYR A 339 -17.01 -10.40 10.15
CA TYR A 339 -16.50 -11.05 11.35
C TYR A 339 -17.08 -10.44 12.63
N ILE A 340 -17.09 -9.12 12.76
CA ILE A 340 -17.68 -8.42 13.92
C ILE A 340 -19.16 -8.80 14.07
N ALA A 341 -19.89 -8.80 12.96
CA ALA A 341 -21.30 -9.15 12.97
C ALA A 341 -21.55 -10.59 13.42
N LEU A 342 -20.72 -11.53 12.95
CA LEU A 342 -20.75 -12.93 13.36
C LEU A 342 -20.38 -13.08 14.84
N ALA A 343 -19.37 -12.36 15.32
CA ALA A 343 -18.96 -12.42 16.72
C ALA A 343 -20.05 -11.92 17.66
N ILE A 344 -20.76 -10.84 17.30
CA ILE A 344 -21.88 -10.32 18.11
C ILE A 344 -23.01 -11.35 18.21
N HIS A 345 -23.37 -12.01 17.12
CA HIS A 345 -24.60 -12.82 17.06
C HIS A 345 -24.38 -14.31 17.30
N TYR A 346 -23.19 -14.82 16.98
CA TYR A 346 -22.86 -16.24 16.99
C TYR A 346 -21.67 -16.55 17.90
N ARG A 347 -21.43 -15.71 18.93
CA ARG A 347 -20.30 -15.84 19.88
C ARG A 347 -20.06 -17.26 20.39
N ARG A 348 -21.13 -18.01 20.70
CA ARG A 348 -21.03 -19.38 21.23
C ARG A 348 -20.42 -20.34 20.22
N ILE A 349 -20.86 -20.26 18.96
CA ILE A 349 -20.34 -21.09 17.87
C ILE A 349 -18.92 -20.63 17.54
N LEU A 350 -18.72 -19.31 17.41
CA LEU A 350 -17.42 -18.74 17.08
C LEU A 350 -16.36 -19.08 18.13
N GLY A 351 -16.72 -19.16 19.41
CA GLY A 351 -15.82 -19.55 20.49
C GLY A 351 -15.25 -20.96 20.37
N GLN A 352 -16.03 -21.90 19.81
CA GLN A 352 -15.57 -23.27 19.58
C GLN A 352 -14.51 -23.34 18.48
N TYR A 353 -14.60 -22.42 17.50
CA TYR A 353 -13.71 -22.38 16.34
C TYR A 353 -12.69 -21.24 16.39
N LEU A 354 -12.67 -20.43 17.46
CA LEU A 354 -11.83 -19.23 17.53
C LEU A 354 -10.35 -19.57 17.35
N TRP A 355 -9.88 -20.67 17.95
CA TRP A 355 -8.51 -21.13 17.78
C TRP A 355 -8.18 -21.51 16.33
N VAL A 356 -9.12 -22.14 15.60
CA VAL A 356 -8.96 -22.47 14.16
C VAL A 356 -8.87 -21.18 13.35
N ILE A 357 -9.76 -20.22 13.62
CA ILE A 357 -9.78 -18.92 12.93
C ILE A 357 -8.47 -18.17 13.17
N CYS A 358 -7.98 -18.14 14.41
CA CYS A 358 -6.70 -17.51 14.74
C CYS A 358 -5.52 -18.25 14.10
N LEU A 359 -5.53 -19.59 14.08
CA LEU A 359 -4.49 -20.38 13.42
C LEU A 359 -4.45 -20.09 11.90
N LEU A 360 -5.60 -20.14 11.23
CA LEU A 360 -5.71 -19.81 9.81
C LEU A 360 -5.31 -18.35 9.54
N GLY A 361 -5.69 -17.43 10.43
CA GLY A 361 -5.28 -16.04 10.37
C GLY A 361 -3.78 -15.85 10.52
N MET A 362 -3.11 -16.59 11.40
CA MET A 362 -1.65 -16.59 11.56
C MET A 362 -0.93 -17.19 10.36
N VAL A 363 -1.43 -18.29 9.79
CA VAL A 363 -0.90 -18.87 8.54
C VAL A 363 -1.04 -17.87 7.40
N PHE A 364 -2.20 -17.24 7.26
CA PHE A 364 -2.44 -16.19 6.28
C PHE A 364 -1.49 -15.00 6.48
N LEU A 365 -1.31 -14.56 7.72
CA LEU A 365 -0.36 -13.52 8.09
C LEU A 365 1.06 -13.88 7.66
N GLY A 366 1.51 -15.11 7.94
CA GLY A 366 2.83 -15.61 7.54
C GLY A 366 3.06 -15.52 6.02
N PHE A 367 2.13 -16.03 5.21
CA PHE A 367 2.20 -15.90 3.76
C PHE A 367 2.27 -14.44 3.30
N ARG A 368 1.48 -13.57 3.92
CA ARG A 368 1.45 -12.15 3.60
C ARG A 368 2.77 -11.46 3.96
N TYR A 369 3.39 -11.79 5.08
CA TYR A 369 4.69 -11.25 5.49
C TYR A 369 5.77 -11.64 4.48
N VAL A 370 5.89 -12.93 4.17
CA VAL A 370 6.88 -13.43 3.20
C VAL A 370 6.73 -12.71 1.85
N TYR A 371 5.49 -12.66 1.32
CA TYR A 371 5.22 -12.00 0.05
C TYR A 371 5.53 -10.50 0.05
N ASN A 372 5.14 -9.78 1.12
CA ASN A 372 5.29 -8.32 1.14
C ASN A 372 6.70 -7.86 1.50
N ILE A 373 7.45 -8.58 2.33
CA ILE A 373 8.83 -8.21 2.71
C ILE A 373 9.72 -8.19 1.47
N GLU A 374 9.64 -9.23 0.62
CA GLU A 374 10.42 -9.27 -0.62
C GLU A 374 10.13 -8.06 -1.52
N ARG A 375 8.85 -7.69 -1.66
CA ARG A 375 8.43 -6.52 -2.45
C ARG A 375 8.83 -5.18 -1.82
N MET A 376 8.85 -5.09 -0.50
CA MET A 376 9.34 -3.91 0.22
C MET A 376 10.85 -3.74 0.01
N GLN A 377 11.62 -4.83 0.11
CA GLN A 377 13.05 -4.85 -0.19
C GLN A 377 13.34 -4.48 -1.63
N GLU A 378 12.61 -5.08 -2.59
CA GLU A 378 12.74 -4.79 -4.01
C GLU A 378 12.49 -3.30 -4.29
N ARG A 379 11.43 -2.72 -3.71
CA ARG A 379 11.14 -1.29 -3.84
C ARG A 379 12.23 -0.41 -3.25
N ASN A 380 12.66 -0.71 -2.02
CA ASN A 380 13.72 0.04 -1.35
C ASN A 380 14.98 0.08 -2.23
N TRP A 381 15.35 -1.09 -2.76
CA TRP A 381 16.47 -1.24 -3.67
C TRP A 381 16.26 -0.42 -4.97
N GLN A 382 15.08 -0.48 -5.59
CA GLN A 382 14.75 0.29 -6.79
C GLN A 382 14.84 1.81 -6.56
N LEU A 383 14.32 2.31 -5.43
CA LEU A 383 14.36 3.74 -5.10
C LEU A 383 15.80 4.22 -4.88
N ASN A 384 16.60 3.47 -4.12
CA ASN A 384 18.00 3.80 -3.89
C ASN A 384 18.81 3.74 -5.18
N ALA A 385 18.63 2.71 -6.01
CA ALA A 385 19.31 2.58 -7.29
C ALA A 385 18.94 3.74 -8.24
N GLY A 386 17.66 4.09 -8.31
CA GLY A 386 17.18 5.21 -9.13
C GLY A 386 17.79 6.55 -8.72
N LEU A 387 17.82 6.83 -7.41
CA LEU A 387 18.41 8.07 -6.90
C LEU A 387 19.93 8.09 -7.06
N HIS A 388 20.61 6.95 -6.82
CA HIS A 388 22.06 6.83 -7.01
C HIS A 388 22.44 7.11 -8.47
N ASN A 389 21.73 6.50 -9.42
CA ASN A 389 21.99 6.72 -10.84
C ASN A 389 21.83 8.18 -11.22
N LEU A 390 20.79 8.84 -10.71
CA LEU A 390 20.59 10.27 -10.93
C LEU A 390 21.77 11.08 -10.39
N GLN A 391 22.19 10.84 -9.15
CA GLN A 391 23.25 11.61 -8.49
C GLN A 391 24.62 11.41 -9.16
N VAL A 392 24.92 10.17 -9.58
CA VAL A 392 26.25 9.78 -10.03
C VAL A 392 26.43 9.91 -11.54
N THR A 393 25.39 9.58 -12.32
CA THR A 393 25.46 9.57 -13.79
C THR A 393 24.63 10.68 -14.43
N GLY A 394 23.76 11.36 -13.67
CA GLY A 394 22.77 12.29 -14.20
C GLY A 394 21.59 11.61 -14.91
N ASP A 395 21.54 10.28 -14.95
CA ASP A 395 20.51 9.51 -15.67
C ASP A 395 19.22 9.36 -14.83
N PRO A 396 18.09 9.95 -15.26
CA PRO A 396 16.85 9.88 -14.53
C PRO A 396 16.03 8.62 -14.82
N SER A 397 16.41 7.79 -15.81
CA SER A 397 15.55 6.72 -16.34
C SER A 397 15.03 5.72 -15.30
N GLN A 398 15.71 5.59 -14.16
CA GLN A 398 15.34 4.70 -13.07
C GLN A 398 14.61 5.40 -11.90
N LEU A 399 14.36 6.70 -11.98
CA LEU A 399 13.48 7.36 -11.00
C LEU A 399 12.09 6.75 -11.08
N SER A 400 11.50 6.48 -9.92
CA SER A 400 10.16 5.91 -9.83
C SER A 400 9.07 6.97 -10.09
N TYR A 401 9.11 7.61 -11.26
CA TYR A 401 8.16 8.60 -11.73
C TYR A 401 7.80 8.37 -13.20
N ARG A 402 6.56 8.68 -13.59
CA ARG A 402 6.06 8.39 -14.95
C ARG A 402 6.82 9.14 -16.05
N ALA A 403 7.29 10.35 -15.75
CA ALA A 403 8.08 11.19 -16.63
C ALA A 403 9.41 11.54 -15.95
N PRO A 404 10.40 10.64 -15.97
CA PRO A 404 11.56 10.74 -15.08
C PRO A 404 12.33 12.05 -15.17
N VAL A 405 12.45 12.63 -16.38
CA VAL A 405 13.08 13.95 -16.59
C VAL A 405 12.35 15.05 -15.82
N ALA A 406 11.02 15.15 -15.96
CA ALA A 406 10.22 16.11 -15.19
C ALA A 406 10.31 15.83 -13.67
N GLY A 407 10.50 14.57 -13.28
CA GLY A 407 10.75 14.19 -11.89
C GLY A 407 12.04 14.79 -11.32
N VAL A 408 13.10 14.89 -12.14
CA VAL A 408 14.34 15.58 -11.77
C VAL A 408 14.11 17.06 -11.54
N ASP A 409 13.36 17.70 -12.43
CA ASP A 409 13.08 19.14 -12.33
C ASP A 409 12.32 19.46 -11.05
N ILE A 410 11.31 18.65 -10.73
CA ILE A 410 10.54 18.75 -9.48
C ILE A 410 11.44 18.55 -8.25
N LEU A 411 12.29 17.53 -8.27
CA LEU A 411 13.25 17.22 -7.18
C LEU A 411 14.23 18.38 -6.96
N LYS A 412 14.83 18.90 -8.03
CA LYS A 412 15.78 20.01 -7.98
C LYS A 412 15.11 21.29 -7.49
N ALA A 413 13.90 21.59 -7.95
CA ALA A 413 13.14 22.73 -7.47
C ALA A 413 12.85 22.62 -5.97
N ALA A 414 12.44 21.44 -5.49
CA ALA A 414 12.18 21.19 -4.07
C ALA A 414 13.45 21.30 -3.21
N ALA A 415 14.58 20.79 -3.71
CA ALA A 415 15.88 20.93 -3.05
C ALA A 415 16.34 22.40 -3.00
N THR A 416 16.15 23.15 -4.08
CA THR A 416 16.53 24.56 -4.17
C THR A 416 15.67 25.43 -3.26
N ALA A 417 14.38 25.12 -3.15
CA ALA A 417 13.47 25.78 -2.21
C ALA A 417 13.69 25.38 -0.74
N GLY A 418 14.61 24.45 -0.47
CA GLY A 418 14.91 23.97 0.89
C GLY A 418 13.82 23.11 1.52
N VAL A 419 12.79 22.70 0.76
CA VAL A 419 11.66 21.91 1.26
C VAL A 419 11.87 20.40 1.14
N TYR A 420 12.95 19.96 0.51
CA TYR A 420 13.38 18.56 0.44
C TYR A 420 14.91 18.49 0.46
N SER A 421 15.47 17.51 1.14
CA SER A 421 16.90 17.23 1.12
C SER A 421 17.17 15.90 0.43
N PHE A 422 18.19 15.87 -0.42
CA PHE A 422 18.65 14.61 -1.00
C PHE A 422 19.16 13.72 0.12
N HIS A 423 18.55 12.54 0.25
CA HIS A 423 19.12 11.51 1.09
C HIS A 423 20.45 11.06 0.47
N GLU A 424 21.51 11.00 1.28
CA GLU A 424 22.75 10.36 0.87
C GLU A 424 22.39 8.90 0.60
N VAL A 425 22.52 8.46 -0.65
CA VAL A 425 22.16 7.09 -0.99
C VAL A 425 23.10 6.19 -0.23
N GLN A 426 22.56 5.42 0.72
CA GLN A 426 23.30 4.32 1.31
C GLN A 426 23.65 3.39 0.15
N THR A 427 24.89 3.43 -0.35
CA THR A 427 25.39 2.61 -1.46
C THR A 427 25.47 1.13 -1.08
N ALA A 428 24.65 0.66 -0.14
CA ALA A 428 24.52 -0.72 0.25
C ALA A 428 23.78 -1.47 -0.86
N ILE A 429 24.44 -1.56 -2.02
CA ILE A 429 24.28 -2.73 -2.86
C ILE A 429 24.75 -3.87 -1.96
N SER A 430 23.78 -4.56 -1.34
CA SER A 430 24.06 -5.61 -0.38
C SER A 430 24.95 -6.63 -1.07
N VAL A 431 26.25 -6.57 -0.77
CA VAL A 431 27.22 -7.57 -1.17
C VAL A 431 26.80 -8.81 -0.42
N THR A 432 26.00 -9.65 -1.07
CA THR A 432 25.69 -10.94 -0.48
C THR A 432 26.97 -11.74 -0.68
N LYS A 433 27.74 -11.89 0.40
CA LYS A 433 28.92 -12.77 0.44
C LYS A 433 28.41 -14.21 0.39
N ASN A 434 27.86 -14.60 -0.75
CA ASN A 434 27.15 -15.84 -0.90
C ASN A 434 28.19 -16.92 -1.19
N ARG A 435 28.69 -17.58 -0.13
CA ARG A 435 29.40 -18.87 -0.22
C ARG A 435 28.40 -20.02 -0.50
N GLY A 436 27.33 -19.73 -1.22
CA GLY A 436 26.25 -20.67 -1.49
C GLY A 436 26.77 -21.83 -2.34
N ARG A 437 26.39 -23.06 -1.98
CA ARG A 437 26.57 -24.25 -2.82
C ARG A 437 26.01 -23.93 -4.21
N MET A 438 26.89 -23.82 -5.21
CA MET A 438 26.49 -23.71 -6.60
C MET A 438 25.63 -24.93 -6.94
N ALA A 439 24.38 -24.70 -7.38
CA ALA A 439 23.63 -25.73 -8.06
C ALA A 439 24.35 -26.06 -9.38
N GLN A 440 24.04 -27.20 -10.01
CA GLN A 440 24.51 -27.47 -11.38
C GLN A 440 24.18 -26.26 -12.26
N LEU A 441 25.23 -25.57 -12.72
CA LEU A 441 25.08 -24.32 -13.45
C LEU A 441 24.42 -24.61 -14.80
N GLN A 442 23.30 -23.97 -15.06
CA GLN A 442 22.69 -24.02 -16.38
C GLN A 442 23.46 -23.10 -17.34
N PRO A 443 23.48 -23.42 -18.65
CA PRO A 443 24.02 -22.51 -19.65
C PRO A 443 23.19 -21.21 -19.64
N MET A 444 23.89 -20.09 -19.64
CA MET A 444 23.30 -18.76 -19.73
C MET A 444 23.86 -18.04 -20.94
N HIS A 445 22.99 -17.31 -21.61
CA HIS A 445 23.38 -16.34 -22.62
C HIS A 445 23.32 -14.94 -22.02
N TYR A 446 24.28 -14.11 -22.39
CA TYR A 446 24.30 -12.72 -22.00
C TYR A 446 24.86 -11.85 -23.10
N VAL A 447 24.45 -10.59 -23.09
CA VAL A 447 24.99 -9.53 -23.95
C VAL A 447 25.30 -8.35 -23.04
N LEU A 448 26.49 -7.79 -23.15
CA LEU A 448 26.83 -6.55 -22.47
C LEU A 448 26.60 -5.39 -23.41
N ASP A 449 25.77 -4.45 -22.99
CA ASP A 449 25.48 -3.24 -23.76
C ASP A 449 26.56 -2.18 -23.49
N LYS A 450 26.93 -2.01 -22.21
CA LYS A 450 27.91 -1.00 -21.79
C LYS A 450 28.61 -1.43 -20.50
N VAL A 451 29.92 -1.29 -20.46
CA VAL A 451 30.71 -1.28 -19.23
C VAL A 451 31.36 0.09 -19.15
N GLU A 452 30.93 0.89 -18.19
CA GLU A 452 31.43 2.22 -17.93
C GLU A 452 32.28 2.20 -16.67
N ASP A 453 33.55 2.54 -16.84
CA ASP A 453 34.54 2.62 -15.79
C ASP A 453 34.69 4.09 -15.36
N ALA A 454 34.05 4.45 -14.25
CA ALA A 454 34.14 5.78 -13.67
C ALA A 454 35.05 5.77 -12.43
N PRO A 455 35.62 6.92 -12.01
CA PRO A 455 36.56 6.97 -10.88
C PRO A 455 36.03 6.31 -9.60
N GLU A 456 34.73 6.45 -9.31
CA GLU A 456 34.11 5.96 -8.08
C GLU A 456 33.27 4.69 -8.24
N TYR A 457 32.99 4.24 -9.47
CA TYR A 457 32.11 3.11 -9.69
C TYR A 457 32.33 2.40 -11.03
N TYR A 458 31.90 1.14 -11.11
CA TYR A 458 31.64 0.46 -12.37
C TYR A 458 30.16 0.45 -12.65
N ARG A 459 29.75 0.84 -13.86
CA ARG A 459 28.37 0.69 -14.33
C ARG A 459 28.34 -0.32 -15.45
N ILE A 460 27.60 -1.40 -15.24
CA ILE A 460 27.52 -2.53 -16.16
C ILE A 460 26.05 -2.70 -16.55
N SER A 461 25.75 -2.58 -17.83
CA SER A 461 24.43 -2.81 -18.37
C SER A 461 24.46 -3.84 -19.48
N GLY A 462 23.40 -4.64 -19.57
CA GLY A 462 23.29 -5.68 -20.58
C GLY A 462 22.01 -6.48 -20.46
N TRP A 463 22.01 -7.68 -21.02
CA TRP A 463 20.90 -8.62 -21.03
C TRP A 463 21.41 -9.99 -20.59
N ALA A 464 20.62 -10.72 -19.82
CA ALA A 464 20.93 -12.10 -19.45
C ALA A 464 19.68 -12.99 -19.51
N TRP A 465 19.81 -14.20 -20.05
CA TRP A 465 18.74 -15.19 -20.13
C TRP A 465 19.22 -16.65 -20.05
N LEU A 466 18.35 -17.53 -19.53
CA LEU A 466 18.57 -18.98 -19.45
C LEU A 466 17.92 -19.67 -20.66
N ASN A 467 18.66 -20.58 -21.33
CA ASN A 467 18.22 -21.48 -22.41
C ASN A 467 16.73 -21.38 -22.83
N HIS A 468 16.39 -20.42 -23.70
CA HIS A 468 15.05 -20.16 -24.25
C HIS A 468 13.88 -19.99 -23.25
N THR A 469 14.14 -20.04 -21.95
CA THR A 469 13.15 -19.85 -20.88
C THR A 469 13.20 -18.43 -20.33
N GLU A 470 12.03 -17.86 -20.06
CA GLU A 470 11.90 -16.49 -19.60
C GLU A 470 12.59 -16.24 -18.25
N THR A 471 13.39 -15.17 -18.16
CA THR A 471 14.02 -14.72 -16.90
C THR A 471 13.13 -13.88 -16.01
N GLN A 472 11.83 -13.79 -16.27
CA GLN A 472 10.93 -12.88 -15.54
C GLN A 472 10.91 -13.10 -14.01
N ASN A 473 11.26 -14.31 -13.54
CA ASN A 473 11.35 -14.64 -12.12
C ASN A 473 12.79 -14.81 -11.60
N HIS A 474 13.79 -14.45 -12.40
CA HIS A 474 15.19 -14.66 -12.09
C HIS A 474 15.87 -13.33 -11.75
N GLN A 475 16.69 -13.33 -10.70
CA GLN A 475 17.48 -12.16 -10.31
C GLN A 475 18.81 -12.19 -11.06
N ILE A 476 19.18 -11.07 -11.68
CA ILE A 476 20.48 -10.93 -12.35
C ILE A 476 21.45 -10.31 -11.36
N TYR A 477 22.66 -10.83 -11.33
CA TYR A 477 23.77 -10.34 -10.51
C TYR A 477 24.94 -10.03 -11.41
N VAL A 478 25.63 -8.93 -11.12
CA VAL A 478 27.00 -8.72 -11.57
C VAL A 478 27.91 -9.44 -10.59
N VAL A 479 28.76 -10.32 -11.10
CA VAL A 479 29.77 -11.04 -10.32
C VAL A 479 31.08 -10.30 -10.40
N VAL A 480 31.73 -10.09 -9.27
CA VAL A 480 33.13 -9.72 -9.23
C VAL A 480 33.90 -10.85 -8.57
N ALA A 481 34.87 -11.41 -9.28
CA ALA A 481 35.82 -12.37 -8.73
C ALA A 481 37.17 -11.69 -8.45
N VAL A 482 37.62 -11.70 -7.20
CA VAL A 482 38.90 -11.15 -6.77
C VAL A 482 39.64 -12.19 -5.94
N LYS A 483 40.85 -12.59 -6.38
CA LYS A 483 41.70 -13.59 -5.69
C LYS A 483 40.96 -14.89 -5.33
N GLY A 484 40.07 -15.35 -6.22
CA GLY A 484 39.28 -16.58 -6.03
C GLY A 484 38.02 -16.42 -5.16
N GLU A 485 37.81 -15.27 -4.50
CA GLU A 485 36.53 -14.96 -3.87
C GLU A 485 35.56 -14.34 -4.90
N ARG A 486 34.29 -14.73 -4.85
CA ARG A 486 33.23 -14.19 -5.71
C ARG A 486 32.25 -13.34 -4.90
N TYR A 487 31.92 -12.19 -5.46
CA TYR A 487 31.04 -11.18 -4.89
C TYR A 487 29.87 -10.96 -5.85
N TYR A 488 28.64 -11.13 -5.36
CA TYR A 488 27.44 -11.04 -6.19
C TYR A 488 26.71 -9.73 -5.86
N TYR A 489 26.66 -8.84 -6.84
CA TYR A 489 25.97 -7.55 -6.77
C TYR A 489 24.67 -7.66 -7.53
N ARG A 490 23.53 -7.57 -6.85
CA ARG A 490 22.23 -7.65 -7.50
C ARG A 490 22.08 -6.49 -8.48
N ALA A 491 21.84 -6.80 -9.75
CA ALA A 491 21.56 -5.84 -10.79
C ALA A 491 20.07 -5.52 -10.86
N GLY A 492 19.74 -4.29 -11.20
CA GLY A 492 18.37 -3.85 -11.42
C GLY A 492 17.83 -4.19 -12.78
N PRO A 493 16.50 -4.28 -12.94
CA PRO A 493 15.90 -4.31 -14.26
C PRO A 493 16.19 -3.00 -15.01
N LEU A 494 16.59 -3.10 -16.28
CA LEU A 494 16.62 -1.96 -17.21
C LEU A 494 15.17 -1.56 -17.55
N LEU A 495 14.63 -0.56 -16.86
CA LEU A 495 13.29 -0.01 -17.10
C LEU A 495 13.30 0.98 -18.28
N ASN A 496 13.76 0.57 -19.46
CA ASN A 496 13.68 1.45 -20.64
C ASN A 496 12.33 1.24 -21.36
N SER A 497 11.48 2.27 -21.36
CA SER A 497 10.08 2.23 -21.82
C SER A 497 9.89 1.99 -23.33
N ASN A 498 10.94 2.15 -24.13
CA ASN A 498 10.88 2.05 -25.60
C ASN A 498 10.97 0.61 -26.15
N TYR A 499 11.15 -0.40 -25.31
CA TYR A 499 11.32 -1.80 -25.76
C TYR A 499 10.29 -2.78 -25.16
N LEU A 500 9.03 -2.32 -25.04
CA LEU A 500 7.88 -3.12 -24.60
C LEU A 500 7.52 -4.31 -25.52
N MET A 501 8.22 -4.53 -26.64
CA MET A 501 7.90 -5.60 -27.60
C MET A 501 8.59 -6.95 -27.36
N LYS A 502 9.50 -7.07 -26.39
CA LYS A 502 9.96 -8.39 -25.92
C LYS A 502 10.02 -8.42 -24.39
N LYS A 503 8.87 -8.68 -23.77
CA LYS A 503 8.71 -9.03 -22.35
C LYS A 503 9.57 -10.21 -21.87
N SER A 504 10.33 -10.87 -22.75
CA SER A 504 11.05 -12.11 -22.49
C SER A 504 12.56 -11.97 -22.24
N THR A 505 13.14 -10.77 -22.35
CA THR A 505 14.59 -10.57 -22.13
C THR A 505 14.86 -9.73 -20.88
N GLY A 506 15.61 -10.29 -19.92
CA GLY A 506 15.97 -9.65 -18.65
C GLY A 506 17.12 -8.66 -18.82
N GLY A 507 16.82 -7.44 -19.25
CA GLY A 507 17.79 -6.35 -19.27
C GLY A 507 18.18 -6.00 -17.84
N PHE A 508 19.47 -5.81 -17.57
CA PHE A 508 19.99 -5.46 -16.26
C PHE A 508 20.92 -4.25 -16.28
N MET A 509 20.95 -3.53 -15.15
CA MET A 509 21.96 -2.52 -14.85
C MET A 509 22.47 -2.74 -13.43
N GLY A 510 23.76 -3.04 -13.30
CA GLY A 510 24.48 -3.10 -12.04
C GLY A 510 25.39 -1.90 -11.89
N ILE A 511 25.44 -1.35 -10.68
CA ILE A 511 26.50 -0.42 -10.27
C ILE A 511 27.34 -1.13 -9.22
N ILE A 512 28.65 -0.87 -9.22
CA ILE A 512 29.55 -1.34 -8.17
C ILE A 512 30.34 -0.13 -7.69
N ASP A 513 30.09 0.31 -6.45
CA ASP A 513 30.83 1.42 -5.81
C ASP A 513 32.25 0.95 -5.48
N LYS A 514 33.26 1.55 -6.12
CA LYS A 514 34.69 1.23 -5.95
C LYS A 514 35.19 1.46 -4.54
N ARG A 515 34.60 2.40 -3.79
CA ARG A 515 35.05 2.76 -2.44
C ARG A 515 34.72 1.68 -1.42
N LYS A 516 33.68 0.86 -1.69
CA LYS A 516 33.28 -0.26 -0.82
C LYS A 516 34.10 -1.52 -1.04
N LEU A 517 35.08 -1.43 -1.92
CA LEU A 517 35.83 -2.57 -2.36
C LEU A 517 37.23 -2.52 -1.75
N SER A 518 37.44 -3.27 -0.69
CA SER A 518 38.67 -3.24 0.12
C SER A 518 39.90 -3.87 -0.55
N TYR A 519 39.86 -4.20 -1.85
CA TYR A 519 40.89 -4.98 -2.53
C TYR A 519 41.43 -4.27 -3.77
N ASP A 520 42.61 -4.68 -4.21
CA ASP A 520 43.30 -4.18 -5.41
C ASP A 520 42.64 -4.74 -6.69
N TRP A 521 42.02 -3.85 -7.49
CA TRP A 521 41.09 -4.20 -8.57
C TRP A 521 41.74 -4.57 -9.88
N VAL A 522 43.05 -4.37 -10.02
CA VAL A 522 43.78 -4.68 -11.26
C VAL A 522 43.64 -6.17 -11.64
N ALA A 523 43.33 -7.03 -10.68
CA ALA A 523 43.11 -8.47 -10.88
C ALA A 523 41.64 -8.93 -10.78
N ALA A 524 40.67 -8.01 -10.69
CA ALA A 524 39.26 -8.36 -10.59
C ALA A 524 38.71 -8.84 -11.94
N ARG A 525 38.08 -10.01 -11.97
CA ARG A 525 37.32 -10.48 -13.13
C ARG A 525 35.84 -10.18 -12.93
N LEU A 526 35.20 -9.60 -13.94
CA LEU A 526 33.76 -9.38 -13.93
C LEU A 526 33.04 -10.60 -14.50
N GLY A 527 31.80 -10.79 -14.09
CA GLY A 527 30.93 -11.86 -14.55
C GLY A 527 29.47 -11.48 -14.41
N ILE A 528 28.59 -12.34 -14.90
CA ILE A 528 27.15 -12.22 -14.72
C ILE A 528 26.66 -13.54 -14.14
N ALA A 529 25.74 -13.45 -13.21
CA ALA A 529 25.03 -14.60 -12.69
C ALA A 529 23.52 -14.39 -12.73
N ILE A 530 22.79 -15.48 -12.92
CA ILE A 530 21.35 -15.55 -12.72
C ILE A 530 21.11 -16.38 -11.47
N GLY A 531 20.36 -15.81 -10.52
CA GLY A 531 19.88 -16.52 -9.34
C GLY A 531 18.36 -16.67 -9.30
N SER A 532 17.92 -17.67 -8.55
CA SER A 532 16.52 -17.85 -8.16
C SER A 532 16.05 -16.70 -7.26
N PRO A 533 14.72 -16.53 -7.05
CA PRO A 533 14.19 -15.63 -6.02
C PRO A 533 14.78 -15.88 -4.62
N SER A 534 15.13 -17.13 -4.32
CA SER A 534 15.80 -17.53 -3.07
C SER A 534 17.29 -17.18 -3.01
N SER A 535 17.80 -16.35 -3.93
CA SER A 535 19.22 -15.95 -4.04
C SER A 535 20.21 -17.10 -4.27
N ARG A 536 19.73 -18.29 -4.65
CA ARG A 536 20.61 -19.37 -5.13
C ARG A 536 21.02 -19.08 -6.57
N ILE A 537 22.32 -19.06 -6.85
CA ILE A 537 22.87 -18.91 -8.20
C ILE A 537 22.57 -20.18 -9.01
N ILE A 538 21.90 -20.01 -10.14
CA ILE A 538 21.49 -21.07 -11.08
C ILE A 538 22.39 -21.09 -12.31
N ALA A 539 22.89 -19.93 -12.73
CA ALA A 539 23.86 -19.83 -13.81
C ALA A 539 24.86 -18.72 -13.52
N GLU A 540 26.08 -18.89 -13.99
CA GLU A 540 27.16 -17.92 -13.85
C GLU A 540 28.10 -18.03 -15.04
N THR A 541 28.56 -16.89 -15.54
CA THR A 541 29.61 -16.80 -16.54
C THR A 541 30.54 -15.65 -16.18
N MET A 542 31.85 -15.90 -16.24
CA MET A 542 32.84 -14.84 -16.14
C MET A 542 33.00 -14.20 -17.51
N MET A 543 33.18 -12.89 -17.53
CA MET A 543 33.51 -12.15 -18.74
C MET A 543 34.94 -12.49 -19.17
N PRO A 544 35.24 -12.44 -20.48
CA PRO A 544 36.57 -12.67 -21.02
C PRO A 544 37.65 -11.78 -20.39
#